data_AF-A0A7S0FHV3-F1
#
_entry.id   AF-A0A7S0FHV3-F1
#
_cell.length_a   1.000
_cell.length_b   1.000
_cell.length_c   1.000
_cell.angle_alpha   90.00
_cell.angle_beta   90.00
_cell.angle_gamma   90.00
#
_symmetry.space_group_name_H-M   'P 1'
#
loop_
_entity.id
_entity.type
_entity.pdbx_description
1 polymer ?
#
loop_
_entity_poly.entity_id
_entity_poly.type
_entity_poly.pdbx_seq_one_letter_code
_entity_poly.pdbx_strand_id
1 'polypeptide(L)'
;GKMANYAARFRPGVSIMCLSPSITSCRQASGLLCGVHTILVDSLSKPDELIDEVFCDLVQSETLKVGDVIVVIGGRMSGMSEMMEIKNVTEGKSYGHIIKDSDEFFYNPSMALSYAKDRSESL
;
A
#
# COMPACT_ATOMS: atom_id res chain seq x y z
N GLY A 1 -1.83 -3.57 -11.94
CA GLY A 1 -1.70 -2.10 -11.88
C GLY A 1 -0.58 -1.60 -12.77
N LYS A 2 -0.85 -0.68 -13.72
CA LYS A 2 0.19 -0.09 -14.59
C LYS A 2 1.17 0.79 -13.81
N MET A 3 0.67 1.57 -12.84
CA MET A 3 1.52 2.39 -11.97
C MET A 3 2.42 1.57 -11.05
N ALA A 4 1.88 0.53 -10.41
CA ALA A 4 2.71 -0.38 -9.62
C ALA A 4 3.85 -1.00 -10.44
N ASN A 5 3.60 -1.39 -11.69
CA ASN A 5 4.65 -1.89 -12.60
C ASN A 5 5.67 -0.78 -12.91
N TYR A 6 5.22 0.45 -13.18
CA TYR A 6 6.11 1.58 -13.42
C TYR A 6 7.03 1.85 -12.22
N ALA A 7 6.48 1.95 -11.00
CA ALA A 7 7.25 2.15 -9.78
C ALA A 7 8.22 0.98 -9.51
N ALA A 8 7.76 -0.26 -9.66
CA ALA A 8 8.57 -1.46 -9.39
C ALA A 8 9.80 -1.59 -10.30
N ARG A 9 9.76 -1.04 -11.52
CA ARG A 9 10.91 -1.04 -12.45
C ARG A 9 12.11 -0.29 -11.93
N PHE A 10 11.89 0.75 -11.11
CA PHE A 10 12.97 1.53 -10.52
C PHE A 10 13.62 0.84 -9.32
N ARG A 11 13.07 -0.29 -8.86
CA ARG A 11 13.58 -1.08 -7.74
C ARG A 11 13.90 -0.20 -6.52
N PRO A 12 12.92 0.57 -6.03
CA PRO A 12 13.16 1.44 -4.89
C PRO A 12 13.55 0.59 -3.67
N GLY A 13 14.39 1.14 -2.79
CA GLY A 13 14.75 0.52 -1.51
C GLY A 13 13.60 0.53 -0.48
N VAL A 14 12.39 0.87 -0.89
CA VAL A 14 11.19 0.93 -0.05
C VAL A 14 10.12 -0.02 -0.59
N SER A 15 9.26 -0.52 0.31
CA SER A 15 8.14 -1.38 -0.06
C SER A 15 7.08 -0.59 -0.83
N ILE A 16 6.50 -1.19 -1.88
CA ILE A 16 5.45 -0.58 -2.69
C ILE A 16 4.11 -1.20 -2.30
N MET A 17 3.17 -0.38 -1.84
CA MET A 17 1.79 -0.80 -1.60
C MET A 17 0.89 -0.36 -2.76
N CYS A 18 0.14 -1.30 -3.34
CA CYS A 18 -0.74 -1.07 -4.48
C CYS A 18 -2.20 -1.33 -4.10
N LEU A 19 -3.02 -0.28 -4.15
CA LEU A 19 -4.47 -0.39 -3.97
C LEU A 19 -5.15 -0.71 -5.31
N SER A 20 -6.06 -1.67 -5.32
CA SER A 20 -6.85 -1.96 -6.52
C SER A 20 -8.20 -2.58 -6.18
N PRO A 21 -9.28 -2.26 -6.92
CA PRO A 21 -10.57 -2.91 -6.75
C PRO A 21 -10.70 -4.20 -7.57
N SER A 22 -9.69 -4.52 -8.38
CA SER A 22 -9.67 -5.72 -9.21
C SER A 22 -8.80 -6.78 -8.58
N ILE A 23 -9.43 -7.88 -8.16
CA ILE A 23 -8.72 -9.03 -7.58
C ILE A 23 -7.68 -9.62 -8.53
N THR A 24 -8.00 -9.68 -9.83
CA THR A 24 -7.06 -10.10 -10.88
C THR A 24 -5.84 -9.19 -10.93
N SER A 25 -6.03 -7.88 -10.78
CA SER A 25 -4.93 -6.91 -10.73
C SER A 25 -4.09 -7.05 -9.47
N CYS A 26 -4.72 -7.35 -8.32
CA CYS A 26 -4.03 -7.61 -7.05
C CYS A 26 -3.15 -8.87 -7.15
N ARG A 27 -3.67 -9.97 -7.71
CA ARG A 27 -2.91 -11.21 -7.95
C ARG A 27 -1.71 -11.00 -8.86
N GLN A 28 -1.92 -10.31 -9.98
CA GLN A 28 -0.84 -10.04 -10.93
C GLN A 28 0.24 -9.14 -10.34
N ALA A 29 -0.15 -8.10 -9.59
CA ALA A 29 0.82 -7.19 -9.01
C ALA A 29 1.62 -7.84 -7.88
N SER A 30 0.96 -8.49 -6.91
CA SER A 30 1.65 -9.17 -5.80
C SER A 30 2.47 -10.38 -6.24
N GLY A 31 1.99 -11.16 -7.21
CA GLY A 31 2.66 -12.39 -7.63
C GLY A 31 3.79 -12.19 -8.65
N LEU A 32 3.78 -11.11 -9.44
CA LEU A 32 4.73 -10.90 -10.54
C LEU A 32 5.66 -9.69 -10.36
N LEU A 33 5.24 -8.67 -9.59
CA LEU A 33 6.04 -7.46 -9.44
C LEU A 33 6.86 -7.53 -8.16
N CYS A 34 8.18 -7.44 -8.31
CA CYS A 34 9.11 -7.45 -7.18
C CYS A 34 8.85 -6.26 -6.25
N GLY A 35 8.73 -6.54 -4.94
CA GLY A 35 8.57 -5.54 -3.89
C GLY A 35 7.19 -4.86 -3.85
N VAL A 36 6.19 -5.43 -4.53
CA VAL A 36 4.82 -4.90 -4.56
C VAL A 36 3.90 -5.75 -3.71
N HIS A 37 3.28 -5.12 -2.72
CA HIS A 37 2.18 -5.66 -1.92
C HIS A 37 0.86 -5.05 -2.39
N THR A 38 -0.24 -5.76 -2.24
CA THR A 38 -1.53 -5.30 -2.75
C THR A 38 -2.59 -5.32 -1.67
N ILE A 39 -3.48 -4.32 -1.72
CA ILE A 39 -4.68 -4.27 -0.88
C ILE A 39 -5.87 -4.19 -1.83
N LEU A 40 -6.81 -5.11 -1.64
CA LEU A 40 -8.08 -5.11 -2.36
C LEU A 40 -9.01 -4.09 -1.70
N VAL A 41 -9.54 -3.16 -2.50
CA VAL A 41 -10.44 -2.11 -2.05
C VAL A 41 -11.77 -2.17 -2.82
N ASP A 42 -12.82 -1.54 -2.32
CA ASP A 42 -14.11 -1.48 -3.04
C ASP A 42 -14.05 -0.61 -4.30
N SER A 43 -13.38 0.55 -4.20
CA SER A 43 -13.29 1.58 -5.24
C SER A 43 -12.02 2.40 -5.06
N LEU A 44 -11.63 3.14 -6.11
CA LEU A 44 -10.54 4.12 -6.05
C LEU A 44 -11.06 5.58 -6.06
N SER A 45 -12.37 5.79 -5.97
CA SER A 45 -12.99 7.11 -6.12
C SER A 45 -12.72 8.08 -4.96
N LYS A 46 -12.18 7.59 -3.84
CA LYS A 46 -11.95 8.36 -2.62
C LYS A 46 -10.51 8.23 -2.12
N PRO A 47 -9.54 8.79 -2.85
CA PRO A 47 -8.12 8.58 -2.58
C PRO A 47 -7.72 9.00 -1.16
N ASP A 48 -8.23 10.13 -0.64
CA ASP A 48 -7.86 10.59 0.70
C ASP A 48 -8.39 9.67 1.82
N GLU A 49 -9.64 9.20 1.72
CA GLU A 49 -10.21 8.23 2.68
C GLU A 49 -9.43 6.91 2.63
N LEU A 50 -9.04 6.45 1.44
CA LEU A 50 -8.23 5.25 1.26
C LEU A 50 -6.83 5.38 1.86
N ILE A 51 -6.17 6.52 1.69
CA ILE A 51 -4.84 6.78 2.27
C ILE A 51 -4.92 6.77 3.80
N ASP A 52 -5.93 7.44 4.36
CA ASP A 52 -6.11 7.53 5.81
C ASP A 52 -6.49 6.16 6.43
N GLU A 53 -7.25 5.33 5.70
CA GLU A 53 -7.55 3.95 6.11
C GLU A 53 -6.32 3.04 6.06
N VAL A 54 -5.49 3.18 5.03
CA VAL A 54 -4.20 2.46 4.92
C VAL A 54 -3.25 2.88 6.05
N PHE A 55 -3.20 4.16 6.42
CA PHE A 55 -2.43 4.60 7.58
C PHE A 55 -2.92 3.94 8.86
N CYS A 56 -4.22 3.88 9.06
CA CYS A 56 -4.80 3.25 10.24
C CYS A 56 -4.35 1.78 10.37
N ASP A 57 -4.46 1.00 9.30
CA ASP A 57 -4.06 -0.42 9.29
C ASP A 57 -2.53 -0.61 9.43
N LEU A 58 -1.72 0.25 8.80
CA LEU A 58 -0.25 0.13 8.85
C LEU A 58 0.35 0.60 10.18
N VAL A 59 -0.27 1.60 10.83
CA VAL A 59 0.12 2.04 12.18
C VAL A 59 -0.30 1.00 13.21
N GLN A 60 -1.52 0.47 13.12
CA GLN A 60 -2.00 -0.59 14.02
C GLN A 60 -1.19 -1.88 13.91
N SER A 61 -0.66 -2.19 12.73
CA SER A 61 0.22 -3.33 12.52
C SER A 61 1.70 -3.06 12.84
N GLU A 62 2.02 -1.90 13.40
CA GLU A 62 3.39 -1.47 13.75
C GLU A 62 4.35 -1.46 12.55
N THR A 63 3.81 -1.43 11.34
CA THR A 63 4.56 -1.41 10.08
C THR A 63 5.08 -0.01 9.79
N LEU A 64 4.27 1.01 10.08
CA LEU A 64 4.65 2.43 9.98
C LEU A 64 4.44 3.12 11.33
N LYS A 65 5.22 4.16 11.57
CA LYS A 65 5.07 5.04 12.73
C LYS A 65 4.48 6.37 12.30
N VAL A 66 3.72 7.00 13.21
CA VAL A 66 3.23 8.37 13.00
C VAL A 66 4.44 9.30 12.80
N GLY A 67 4.39 10.08 11.72
CA GLY A 67 5.48 10.95 11.29
C GLY A 67 6.40 10.37 10.22
N ASP A 68 6.31 9.07 9.88
CA ASP A 68 7.04 8.50 8.74
C ASP A 68 6.60 9.16 7.43
N VAL A 69 7.50 9.21 6.45
CA VAL A 69 7.24 9.83 5.14
C VAL A 69 6.83 8.77 4.14
N ILE A 70 5.70 9.00 3.47
CA ILE A 70 5.23 8.15 2.38
C ILE A 70 5.05 8.95 1.09
N VAL A 71 5.20 8.25 -0.04
CA VAL A 71 4.96 8.80 -1.37
C VAL A 71 3.71 8.13 -1.95
N VAL A 72 2.68 8.93 -2.20
CA VAL A 72 1.45 8.50 -2.85
C VAL A 72 1.56 8.80 -4.33
N ILE A 73 1.27 7.81 -5.17
CA ILE A 73 1.24 7.96 -6.63
C ILE A 73 -0.14 7.57 -7.13
N GLY A 74 -0.89 8.57 -7.59
CA GLY A 74 -2.22 8.40 -8.17
C GLY A 74 -2.22 8.60 -9.69
N GLY A 75 -3.16 7.94 -10.37
CA GLY A 75 -3.43 8.19 -11.79
C GLY A 75 -4.87 8.61 -12.02
N ARG A 76 -5.23 9.06 -13.24
CA ARG A 76 -6.60 9.55 -13.54
C ARG A 76 -7.72 8.59 -13.16
N MET A 77 -7.45 7.29 -13.24
CA MET A 77 -8.40 6.21 -12.90
C MET A 77 -8.75 6.15 -11.40
N SER A 78 -7.95 6.75 -10.52
CA SER A 78 -8.20 6.82 -9.08
C SER A 78 -8.81 8.15 -8.64
N GLY A 79 -9.41 8.91 -9.57
CA GLY A 79 -9.95 10.24 -9.29
C GLY A 79 -8.91 11.31 -8.94
N MET A 80 -7.63 10.94 -8.85
CA MET A 80 -6.50 11.86 -8.69
C MET A 80 -6.12 12.40 -10.07
N SER A 81 -5.80 13.70 -10.15
CA SER A 81 -4.91 14.17 -11.23
C SER A 81 -3.64 13.30 -11.19
N GLU A 82 -3.01 13.01 -12.34
CA GLU A 82 -1.77 12.23 -12.37
C GLU A 82 -0.71 12.95 -11.53
N MET A 83 -0.62 12.57 -10.26
CA MET A 83 0.03 13.38 -9.24
C MET A 83 0.72 12.45 -8.25
N MET A 84 1.94 12.84 -7.97
CA MET A 84 2.74 12.32 -6.88
C MET A 84 2.62 13.30 -5.72
N GLU A 85 2.30 12.79 -4.54
CA GLU A 85 2.20 13.58 -3.32
C GLU A 85 3.04 12.93 -2.23
N ILE A 86 3.75 13.75 -1.46
CA ILE A 86 4.52 13.31 -0.30
C ILE A 86 3.68 13.66 0.93
N LYS A 87 3.34 12.65 1.74
CA LYS A 87 2.54 12.82 2.96
C LYS A 87 3.29 12.25 4.16
N ASN A 88 3.05 12.84 5.32
CA ASN A 88 3.48 12.26 6.59
C ASN A 88 2.37 11.34 7.11
N VAL A 89 2.76 10.19 7.67
CA VAL A 89 1.83 9.23 8.28
C VAL A 89 1.17 9.85 9.49
N THR A 90 -0.15 9.78 9.53
CA THR A 90 -1.00 10.13 10.68
C THR A 90 -1.54 8.85 11.33
N GLU A 91 -2.29 8.98 12.43
CA GLU A 91 -2.96 7.82 13.07
C GLU A 91 -3.99 7.14 12.15
N GLY A 92 -4.42 7.81 11.09
CA GLY A 92 -5.41 7.29 10.16
C GLY A 92 -6.83 7.21 10.73
N LYS A 93 -7.79 6.91 9.87
CA LYS A 93 -9.17 6.55 10.24
C LYS A 93 -9.66 5.44 9.34
N SER A 94 -10.40 4.50 9.91
CA SER A 94 -11.02 3.42 9.15
C SER A 94 -12.34 3.88 8.55
N TYR A 95 -12.50 3.73 7.23
CA TYR A 95 -13.72 4.06 6.49
C TYR A 95 -14.46 2.83 5.95
N GLY A 96 -13.82 1.65 5.95
CA GLY A 96 -14.42 0.38 5.55
C GLY A 96 -14.31 0.11 4.05
N HIS A 97 -13.35 0.75 3.38
CA HIS A 97 -13.09 0.56 1.95
C HIS A 97 -12.15 -0.61 1.67
N ILE A 98 -11.36 -1.05 2.67
CA ILE A 98 -10.48 -2.22 2.54
C ILE A 98 -11.29 -3.51 2.67
N ILE A 99 -11.21 -4.37 1.66
CA ILE A 99 -11.89 -5.68 1.66
C ILE A 99 -11.03 -6.67 2.44
N LYS A 100 -11.40 -6.92 3.71
CA LYS A 100 -10.69 -7.83 4.63
C LYS A 100 -11.16 -9.29 4.57
N ASP A 101 -12.39 -9.53 4.11
CA ASP A 101 -13.06 -10.86 4.13
C ASP A 101 -12.88 -11.69 2.84
N SER A 102 -11.93 -11.34 1.96
CA SER A 102 -11.64 -12.23 0.84
C SER A 102 -10.75 -13.38 1.31
N ASP A 103 -11.13 -14.63 1.01
CA ASP A 103 -10.31 -15.86 1.16
C ASP A 103 -8.93 -15.78 0.45
N GLU A 104 -8.70 -14.69 -0.29
CA GLU A 104 -7.50 -14.37 -1.02
C GLU A 104 -6.65 -13.36 -0.23
N PHE A 105 -5.65 -13.88 0.48
CA PHE A 105 -4.70 -13.08 1.24
C PHE A 105 -3.79 -12.24 0.31
N PHE A 106 -4.10 -10.96 0.13
CA PHE A 106 -3.21 -10.00 -0.55
C PHE A 106 -2.42 -9.13 0.43
N TYR A 107 -2.98 -8.92 1.61
CA TYR A 107 -2.39 -8.14 2.68
C TYR A 107 -2.22 -9.03 3.92
N ASN A 108 -0.97 -9.42 4.19
CA ASN A 108 -0.59 -9.97 5.48
C ASN A 108 0.43 -8.98 6.09
N PRO A 109 0.08 -8.24 7.15
CA PRO A 109 0.98 -7.29 7.79
C PRO A 109 2.30 -7.94 8.22
N SER A 110 2.27 -9.23 8.61
CA SER A 110 3.47 -9.98 8.98
C SER A 110 4.38 -10.36 7.80
N MET A 111 3.89 -10.26 6.56
CA MET A 111 4.66 -10.51 5.33
C MET A 111 5.04 -9.24 4.57
N ALA A 112 4.41 -8.09 4.88
CA ALA A 112 4.56 -6.86 4.12
C ALA A 112 5.97 -6.23 4.19
N LEU A 113 6.78 -6.62 5.17
CA LEU A 113 8.08 -5.99 5.45
C LEU A 113 9.19 -6.94 5.94
N SER A 114 9.22 -8.19 5.48
CA SER A 114 10.37 -9.08 5.77
C SER A 114 11.72 -8.56 5.23
N TYR A 115 11.72 -7.49 4.43
CA TYR A 115 12.92 -6.85 3.87
C TYR A 115 13.37 -5.57 4.59
N ALA A 116 12.54 -4.96 5.45
CA ALA A 116 12.90 -3.72 6.15
C ALA A 116 13.30 -3.93 7.61
N LYS A 117 13.16 -5.17 8.12
CA LYS A 117 13.67 -5.51 9.45
C LYS A 117 15.17 -5.69 9.37
N ASP A 118 15.88 -4.56 9.30
CA ASP A 118 17.29 -4.52 9.66
C ASP A 118 17.36 -5.09 11.08
N ARG A 119 17.87 -6.32 11.20
CA ARG A 119 18.23 -6.89 12.50
C ARG A 119 19.50 -6.18 12.96
N SER A 120 19.39 -4.90 13.30
CA SER A 120 20.42 -4.19 14.04
C SER A 120 20.17 -4.31 15.55
N GLU A 121 19.85 -5.53 16.01
CA GLU A 121 19.91 -5.89 17.43
C GLU A 121 20.30 -7.37 17.53
N SER A 122 21.60 -7.63 17.45
CA SER A 122 22.22 -8.73 18.20
C SER A 122 23.74 -8.57 18.20
N LEU A 123 24.25 -8.27 19.41
CA LEU A 123 25.64 -8.27 19.92
C LEU A 123 26.46 -7.00 19.72
#